data_AF-A0A953SL84-F1
#
_entry.id   AF-A0A953SL84-F1
#
_cell.length_a   1.000
_cell.length_b   1.000
_cell.length_c   1.000
_cell.angle_alpha   90.00
_cell.angle_beta   90.00
_cell.angle_gamma   90.00
#
_symmetry.space_group_name_H-M   'P 1'
#
loop_
_entity.id
_entity.type
_entity.pdbx_description
1 polymer ?
#
loop_
_entity_poly.entity_id
_entity_poly.type
_entity_poly.pdbx_seq_one_letter_code
_entity_poly.pdbx_strand_id
1 'polypeptide(L)'
;RLPALEVLPGETGVAIDLFAQRLSVVRRLTKMNDGSPVIVCPIQALMQGVPRPDSIGRLVRALRVGDRADPSAIAAWLTDAGYTRLDAVEEPGDFALRGGILDVFPSGGSVTAGGVSQPVQTPVRLDFFGDEVESIREVDIETMGSDRALDSVEIVTNTPDSARPGDDSVSLLDLVPPASLALIAETREVTEQGRGYYERATDTRGIFGPPAVFKKLTEKCAGFAEVNQFSAGASTSDVRIDLPVEPIPSFDRDTAAAIAELAELPGRVVVPFLNEGERSRFGELLTEGTGTAGSDDEPRARARGADVDGAPRACARGSQGDAGEVESVLAYIHRGFAWTGETPITLVPYHELLHRFEVRRGMGRLKTGRAMDTFLDVQPGDYVVHAEHGVAHFVGLTLMKVNGKKERDRRDACPTGK
;
A
#
# COMPACT_ATOMS: atom_id res chain seq x y z
N ARG A 1 4.23 7.62 -0.31
CA ARG A 1 4.77 7.04 -1.57
C ARG A 1 3.96 7.60 -2.72
N LEU A 2 4.60 7.95 -3.83
CA LEU A 2 3.93 8.30 -5.09
C LEU A 2 4.16 7.14 -6.08
N PRO A 3 3.14 6.37 -6.46
CA PRO A 3 3.30 5.30 -7.44
C PRO A 3 3.34 5.84 -8.88
N ALA A 4 3.95 5.07 -9.77
CA ALA A 4 3.76 5.25 -11.20
C ALA A 4 2.41 4.64 -11.61
N LEU A 5 1.74 5.27 -12.56
CA LEU A 5 0.58 4.71 -13.25
C LEU A 5 1.12 3.69 -14.26
N GLU A 6 1.07 2.44 -13.87
CA GLU A 6 1.44 1.32 -14.73
C GLU A 6 0.17 0.78 -15.39
N VAL A 7 0.29 0.43 -16.66
CA VAL A 7 -0.74 -0.25 -17.43
C VAL A 7 -0.14 -1.59 -17.85
N LEU A 8 -0.77 -2.70 -17.47
CA LEU A 8 -0.25 -4.02 -17.82
C LEU A 8 -0.39 -4.26 -19.32
N PRO A 9 0.48 -5.10 -19.94
CA PRO A 9 0.32 -5.48 -21.34
C PRO A 9 -1.07 -6.09 -21.60
N GLY A 10 -1.84 -5.48 -22.50
CA GLY A 10 -3.21 -5.90 -22.84
C GLY A 10 -4.31 -5.20 -22.03
N GLU A 11 -3.95 -4.47 -20.96
CA GLU A 11 -4.87 -3.58 -20.27
C GLU A 11 -4.87 -2.21 -20.93
N THR A 12 -6.03 -1.55 -20.90
CA THR A 12 -6.16 -0.15 -21.31
C THR A 12 -6.33 0.76 -20.10
N GLY A 13 -6.84 0.26 -18.96
CA GLY A 13 -7.13 1.07 -17.78
C GLY A 13 -5.91 1.31 -16.88
N VAL A 14 -5.84 2.49 -16.27
CA VAL A 14 -4.97 2.72 -15.11
C VAL A 14 -5.67 2.16 -13.87
N ALA A 15 -4.94 1.44 -13.02
CA ALA A 15 -5.51 0.96 -11.76
C ALA A 15 -5.94 2.14 -10.87
N ILE A 16 -7.23 2.16 -10.51
CA ILE A 16 -7.85 3.26 -9.77
C ILE A 16 -7.19 3.50 -8.40
N ASP A 17 -6.69 2.45 -7.75
CA ASP A 17 -5.95 2.53 -6.49
C ASP A 17 -4.65 3.31 -6.61
N LEU A 18 -3.92 3.14 -7.72
CA LEU A 18 -2.69 3.89 -7.99
C LEU A 18 -2.99 5.37 -8.21
N PHE A 19 -4.08 5.66 -8.92
CA PHE A 19 -4.55 7.02 -9.13
C PHE A 19 -4.98 7.69 -7.82
N ALA A 20 -5.75 6.99 -6.99
CA ALA A 20 -6.16 7.43 -5.67
C ALA A 20 -4.96 7.78 -4.78
N GLN A 21 -3.93 6.92 -4.77
CA GLN A 21 -2.69 7.19 -4.03
C GLN A 21 -1.97 8.43 -4.54
N ARG A 22 -1.88 8.63 -5.86
CA ARG A 22 -1.28 9.85 -6.45
C ARG A 22 -2.06 11.10 -6.06
N LEU A 23 -3.37 11.09 -6.18
CA LEU A 23 -4.24 12.20 -5.77
C LEU A 23 -4.10 12.53 -4.28
N SER A 24 -3.97 11.52 -3.42
CA SER A 24 -3.73 11.72 -1.99
C SER A 24 -2.42 12.48 -1.75
N VAL A 25 -1.34 12.14 -2.47
CA VAL A 25 -0.08 12.89 -2.41
C VAL A 25 -0.27 14.34 -2.83
N VAL A 26 -0.92 14.59 -3.97
CA VAL A 26 -1.17 15.96 -4.46
C VAL A 26 -1.97 16.78 -3.44
N ARG A 27 -3.04 16.21 -2.88
CA ARG A 27 -3.88 16.86 -1.85
C ARG A 27 -3.13 17.14 -0.56
N ARG A 28 -2.23 16.24 -0.15
CA ARG A 28 -1.37 16.47 1.02
C ARG A 28 -0.37 17.60 0.75
N LEU A 29 0.25 17.63 -0.44
CA LEU A 29 1.15 18.71 -0.83
C LEU A 29 0.47 20.08 -0.81
N THR A 30 -0.76 20.19 -1.31
CA THR A 30 -1.48 21.47 -1.37
C THR A 30 -2.04 21.95 -0.03
N LYS A 31 -2.21 21.05 0.95
CA LYS A 31 -2.74 21.35 2.29
C LYS A 31 -1.68 21.34 3.38
N MET A 32 -0.40 21.16 3.03
CA MET A 32 0.69 21.09 3.99
C MET A 32 0.90 22.45 4.66
N ASN A 33 0.61 22.51 5.97
CA ASN A 33 0.92 23.67 6.81
C ASN A 33 2.08 23.38 7.79
N ASP A 34 2.34 22.10 8.12
CA ASP A 34 3.44 21.66 8.99
C ASP A 34 3.77 20.17 8.73
N GLY A 35 5.04 19.81 8.85
CA GLY A 35 5.60 18.47 8.65
C GLY A 35 6.74 18.39 7.63
N SER A 36 7.67 17.45 7.84
CA SER A 36 8.73 17.10 6.87
C SER A 36 8.43 15.72 6.25
N PRO A 37 7.45 15.59 5.33
CA PRO A 37 7.12 14.29 4.76
C PRO A 37 8.20 13.83 3.78
N VAL A 38 8.51 12.54 3.83
CA VAL A 38 9.37 11.89 2.83
C VAL A 38 8.50 11.29 1.73
N ILE A 39 8.69 11.75 0.49
CA ILE A 39 8.00 11.20 -0.69
C ILE A 39 8.96 10.26 -1.41
N VAL A 40 8.75 8.96 -1.23
CA VAL A 40 9.45 7.93 -2.02
C VAL A 40 8.67 7.63 -3.30
N CYS A 41 9.36 7.64 -4.44
CA CYS A 41 8.76 7.39 -5.75
C CYS A 41 9.78 6.93 -6.79
N PRO A 42 9.37 6.12 -7.79
CA PRO A 42 10.23 5.79 -8.92
C PRO A 42 10.21 6.95 -9.94
N ILE A 43 11.20 7.01 -10.84
CA ILE A 43 11.35 8.09 -11.82
C ILE A 43 10.12 8.25 -12.72
N GLN A 44 9.50 7.14 -13.12
CA GLN A 44 8.29 7.12 -13.95
C GLN A 44 7.15 7.91 -13.29
N ALA A 45 7.06 7.87 -11.96
CA ALA A 45 6.02 8.60 -11.23
C ALA A 45 6.22 10.11 -11.24
N LEU A 46 7.49 10.59 -11.28
CA LEU A 46 7.85 12.01 -11.43
C LEU A 46 7.72 12.48 -12.89
N MET A 47 7.98 11.59 -13.84
CA MET A 47 7.78 11.85 -15.26
C MET A 47 6.30 11.99 -15.60
N GLN A 48 5.41 11.23 -14.96
CA GLN A 48 3.98 11.34 -15.16
C GLN A 48 3.43 12.58 -14.46
N GLY A 49 2.76 13.44 -15.21
CA GLY A 49 2.04 14.59 -14.69
C GLY A 49 0.96 14.22 -13.68
N VAL A 50 0.51 15.23 -12.95
CA VAL A 50 -0.60 15.14 -12.00
C VAL A 50 -1.69 16.15 -12.35
N PRO A 51 -2.95 15.89 -11.95
CA PRO A 51 -4.02 16.86 -12.12
C PRO A 51 -3.69 18.18 -11.44
N ARG A 52 -4.14 19.29 -12.04
CA ARG A 52 -3.98 20.63 -11.48
C ARG A 52 -4.75 20.76 -10.15
N PRO A 53 -4.24 21.56 -9.19
CA PRO A 53 -4.90 21.74 -7.89
C PRO A 53 -6.37 22.19 -7.94
N ASP A 54 -6.71 23.05 -8.90
CA ASP A 54 -8.06 23.55 -9.16
C ASP A 54 -9.02 22.47 -9.69
N SER A 55 -8.50 21.45 -10.38
CA SER A 55 -9.29 20.33 -10.91
C SER A 55 -9.53 19.19 -9.90
N ILE A 56 -8.80 19.16 -8.77
CA ILE A 56 -8.87 18.06 -7.79
C ILE A 56 -10.29 17.84 -7.26
N GLY A 57 -11.05 18.91 -7.04
CA GLY A 57 -12.41 18.82 -6.51
C GLY A 57 -13.38 18.05 -7.42
N ARG A 58 -13.05 17.89 -8.71
CA ARG A 58 -13.81 17.06 -9.67
C ARG A 58 -13.41 15.58 -9.61
N LEU A 59 -12.22 15.28 -9.11
CA LEU A 59 -11.63 13.95 -9.12
C LEU A 59 -11.74 13.26 -7.76
N VAL A 60 -11.78 14.02 -6.67
CA VAL A 60 -11.85 13.49 -5.31
C VAL A 60 -12.80 14.33 -4.47
N ARG A 61 -13.71 13.63 -3.78
CA ARG A 61 -14.52 14.20 -2.71
C ARG A 61 -14.05 13.64 -1.37
N ALA A 62 -13.70 14.51 -0.44
CA ALA A 62 -13.36 14.11 0.92
C ALA A 62 -14.39 14.70 1.87
N LEU A 63 -14.96 13.85 2.71
CA LEU A 63 -16.04 14.17 3.64
C LEU A 63 -15.63 13.67 5.02
N ARG A 64 -15.80 14.53 6.03
CA ARG A 64 -15.56 14.23 7.45
C ARG A 64 -16.85 14.38 8.23
N VAL A 65 -16.94 13.67 9.34
CA VAL A 65 -18.01 13.91 10.32
C VAL A 65 -17.95 15.37 10.79
N GLY A 66 -19.10 16.05 10.78
CA GLY A 66 -19.24 17.48 11.09
C GLY A 66 -19.02 18.43 9.91
N ASP A 67 -18.67 17.93 8.71
CA ASP A 67 -18.59 18.78 7.52
C ASP A 67 -19.99 19.26 7.10
N ARG A 68 -20.09 20.51 6.62
CA ARG A 68 -21.28 21.00 5.93
C ARG A 68 -21.21 20.68 4.45
N ALA A 69 -22.04 19.74 3.98
CA ALA A 69 -22.16 19.35 2.60
C ALA A 69 -23.60 18.92 2.24
N ASP A 70 -24.13 19.49 1.16
CA ASP A 70 -25.45 19.14 0.62
C ASP A 70 -25.43 17.73 -0.02
N PRO A 71 -26.26 16.78 0.46
CA PRO A 71 -26.36 15.44 -0.11
C PRO A 71 -26.70 15.43 -1.60
N SER A 72 -27.52 16.37 -2.07
CA SER A 72 -27.93 16.48 -3.48
C SER A 72 -26.75 16.90 -4.35
N ALA A 73 -25.93 17.84 -3.87
CA ALA A 73 -24.71 18.26 -4.55
C ALA A 73 -23.64 17.14 -4.59
N ILE A 74 -23.54 16.32 -3.52
CA ILE A 74 -22.66 15.15 -3.52
C ILE A 74 -23.16 14.10 -4.52
N ALA A 75 -24.47 13.83 -4.56
CA ALA A 75 -25.06 12.91 -5.52
C ALA A 75 -24.84 13.35 -6.98
N ALA A 76 -25.00 14.64 -7.27
CA ALA A 76 -24.68 15.19 -8.59
C ALA A 76 -23.21 15.01 -8.93
N TRP A 77 -22.30 15.29 -7.99
CA TRP A 77 -20.87 15.05 -8.16
C TRP A 77 -20.54 13.58 -8.42
N LEU A 78 -21.19 12.64 -7.70
CA LEU A 78 -21.00 11.20 -7.91
C LEU A 78 -21.42 10.78 -9.32
N THR A 79 -22.55 11.28 -9.81
CA THR A 79 -22.99 11.05 -11.20
C THR A 79 -21.97 11.61 -12.21
N ASP A 80 -21.50 12.84 -12.03
CA ASP A 80 -20.47 13.45 -12.89
C ASP A 80 -19.13 12.69 -12.82
N ALA A 81 -18.84 12.10 -11.68
CA ALA A 81 -17.66 11.28 -11.42
C ALA A 81 -17.81 9.83 -11.91
N GLY A 82 -18.87 9.49 -12.65
CA GLY A 82 -19.06 8.17 -13.28
C GLY A 82 -19.59 7.09 -12.33
N TYR A 83 -20.22 7.48 -11.21
CA TYR A 83 -20.94 6.54 -10.35
C TYR A 83 -22.38 6.35 -10.84
N THR A 84 -22.90 5.13 -10.67
CA THR A 84 -24.26 4.76 -11.04
C THR A 84 -25.21 4.93 -9.86
N ARG A 85 -26.30 5.66 -10.07
CA ARG A 85 -27.35 5.80 -9.05
C ARG A 85 -28.28 4.60 -9.07
N LEU A 86 -28.35 3.88 -7.96
CA LEU A 86 -29.22 2.72 -7.76
C LEU A 86 -30.09 2.88 -6.52
N ASP A 87 -31.03 1.95 -6.33
CA ASP A 87 -31.83 1.89 -5.12
C ASP A 87 -31.02 1.39 -3.93
N ALA A 88 -30.11 0.44 -4.14
CA ALA A 88 -29.16 -0.09 -3.16
C ALA A 88 -27.79 -0.28 -3.82
N VAL A 89 -26.71 -0.18 -3.04
CA VAL A 89 -25.34 -0.38 -3.52
C VAL A 89 -25.01 -1.87 -3.57
N GLU A 90 -24.40 -2.33 -4.65
CA GLU A 90 -24.02 -3.73 -4.82
C GLU A 90 -22.53 -3.86 -5.17
N GLU A 91 -22.05 -3.03 -6.09
CA GLU A 91 -20.68 -3.09 -6.61
C GLU A 91 -19.94 -1.74 -6.52
N PRO A 92 -18.59 -1.74 -6.56
CA PRO A 92 -17.82 -0.51 -6.58
C PRO A 92 -18.20 0.37 -7.79
N GLY A 93 -18.53 1.63 -7.52
CA GLY A 93 -19.09 2.55 -8.52
C GLY A 93 -20.58 2.83 -8.34
N ASP A 94 -21.26 2.14 -7.42
CA ASP A 94 -22.67 2.40 -7.12
C ASP A 94 -22.84 3.45 -6.01
N PHE A 95 -23.97 4.15 -6.05
CA PHE A 95 -24.46 4.92 -4.92
C PHE A 95 -26.00 4.94 -4.85
N ALA A 96 -26.54 5.07 -3.64
CA ALA A 96 -27.96 5.23 -3.38
C ALA A 96 -28.19 6.40 -2.42
N LEU A 97 -29.09 7.30 -2.77
CA LEU A 97 -29.47 8.44 -1.91
C LEU A 97 -30.95 8.32 -1.53
N ARG A 98 -31.20 8.18 -0.22
CA ARG A 98 -32.52 7.99 0.38
C ARG A 98 -32.74 9.03 1.49
N GLY A 99 -33.30 10.18 1.13
CA GLY A 99 -33.48 11.29 2.05
C GLY A 99 -32.13 11.81 2.55
N GLY A 100 -31.91 11.79 3.87
CA GLY A 100 -30.65 12.16 4.51
C GLY A 100 -29.57 11.08 4.52
N ILE A 101 -29.79 9.92 3.88
CA ILE A 101 -28.83 8.81 3.89
C ILE A 101 -28.24 8.62 2.49
N LEU A 102 -26.92 8.67 2.39
CA LEU A 102 -26.16 8.36 1.17
C LEU A 102 -25.32 7.10 1.40
N ASP A 103 -25.68 6.02 0.72
CA ASP A 103 -24.83 4.84 0.59
C ASP A 103 -23.99 4.99 -0.68
N VAL A 104 -22.68 4.79 -0.57
CA VAL A 104 -21.77 4.81 -1.72
C VAL A 104 -20.82 3.64 -1.61
N PHE A 105 -20.54 2.97 -2.72
CA PHE A 105 -19.46 1.99 -2.80
C PHE A 105 -18.32 2.59 -3.62
N PRO A 106 -17.31 3.21 -2.98
CA PRO A 106 -16.25 3.89 -3.71
C PRO A 106 -15.44 2.90 -4.55
N SER A 107 -15.13 3.25 -5.79
CA SER A 107 -14.24 2.44 -6.64
C SER A 107 -12.77 2.57 -6.25
N GLY A 108 -12.42 3.63 -5.52
CA GLY A 108 -11.12 3.84 -4.92
C GLY A 108 -11.15 5.00 -3.92
N GLY A 109 -10.06 5.14 -3.18
CA GLY A 109 -9.93 6.17 -2.15
C GLY A 109 -9.52 5.60 -0.80
N SER A 110 -9.87 6.30 0.28
CA SER A 110 -9.47 5.90 1.63
C SER A 110 -10.52 6.23 2.66
N VAL A 111 -10.53 5.46 3.75
CA VAL A 111 -11.32 5.72 4.95
C VAL A 111 -10.37 5.95 6.11
N THR A 112 -10.76 6.81 7.05
CA THR A 112 -9.99 7.03 8.29
C THR A 112 -10.86 6.71 9.48
N ALA A 113 -10.34 5.91 10.42
CA ALA A 113 -10.98 5.66 11.71
C ALA A 113 -9.93 5.61 12.81
N GLY A 114 -10.18 6.30 13.91
CA GLY A 114 -9.22 6.42 15.02
C GLY A 114 -7.89 7.04 14.58
N GLY A 115 -7.92 7.94 13.60
CA GLY A 115 -6.73 8.56 13.02
C GLY A 115 -5.91 7.66 12.07
N VAL A 116 -6.31 6.40 11.86
CA VAL A 116 -5.63 5.48 10.93
C VAL A 116 -6.34 5.50 9.59
N SER A 117 -5.62 5.89 8.53
CA SER A 117 -6.13 5.92 7.16
C SER A 117 -5.78 4.63 6.41
N GLN A 118 -6.78 4.02 5.78
CA GLN A 118 -6.64 2.77 5.01
C GLN A 118 -7.39 2.86 3.67
N PRO A 119 -7.01 2.07 2.65
CA PRO A 119 -7.78 1.96 1.42
C PRO A 119 -9.23 1.56 1.71
N VAL A 120 -10.19 2.18 1.02
CA VAL A 120 -11.60 1.80 1.16
C VAL A 120 -11.84 0.47 0.45
N GLN A 121 -12.55 -0.46 1.10
CA GLN A 121 -12.77 -1.82 0.59
C GLN A 121 -14.25 -2.24 0.66
N THR A 122 -15.07 -1.50 1.39
CA THR A 122 -16.48 -1.77 1.62
C THR A 122 -17.30 -0.51 1.33
N PRO A 123 -18.61 -0.63 1.08
CA PRO A 123 -19.48 0.53 0.97
C PRO A 123 -19.50 1.34 2.27
N VAL A 124 -19.76 2.63 2.12
CA VAL A 124 -19.82 3.60 3.20
C VAL A 124 -21.19 4.27 3.18
N ARG A 125 -21.82 4.33 4.35
CA ARG A 125 -23.05 5.09 4.61
C ARG A 125 -22.69 6.41 5.26
N LEU A 126 -23.17 7.49 4.67
CA LEU A 126 -23.14 8.84 5.24
C LEU A 126 -24.56 9.21 5.67
N ASP A 127 -24.71 9.56 6.93
CA ASP A 127 -25.96 10.07 7.51
C ASP A 127 -25.88 11.58 7.63
N PHE A 128 -26.90 12.29 7.15
CA PHE A 128 -26.96 13.74 7.08
C PHE A 128 -28.14 14.30 7.87
N PHE A 129 -27.86 15.34 8.65
CA PHE A 129 -28.88 16.18 9.26
C PHE A 129 -28.92 17.53 8.53
N GLY A 130 -29.85 17.66 7.58
CA GLY A 130 -29.89 18.82 6.69
C GLY A 130 -28.69 18.84 5.75
N ASP A 131 -27.78 19.79 5.94
CA ASP A 131 -26.53 19.93 5.19
C ASP A 131 -25.29 19.54 6.02
N GLU A 132 -25.44 18.87 7.17
CA GLU A 132 -24.32 18.46 8.02
C GLU A 132 -24.15 16.94 8.01
N VAL A 133 -22.90 16.46 7.86
CA VAL A 133 -22.56 15.04 7.96
C VAL A 133 -22.56 14.62 9.43
N GLU A 134 -23.62 13.94 9.87
CA GLU A 134 -23.77 13.50 11.27
C GLU A 134 -22.92 12.27 11.57
N SER A 135 -22.87 11.29 10.67
CA SER A 135 -22.05 10.10 10.86
C SER A 135 -21.62 9.45 9.54
N ILE A 136 -20.50 8.73 9.60
CA ILE A 136 -19.97 7.94 8.49
C ILE A 136 -19.70 6.53 9.02
N ARG A 137 -20.20 5.49 8.34
CA ARG A 137 -20.03 4.08 8.76
C ARG A 137 -19.76 3.18 7.57
N GLU A 138 -18.98 2.12 7.78
CA GLU A 138 -18.89 1.01 6.83
C GLU A 138 -20.20 0.23 6.81
N VAL A 139 -20.55 -0.31 5.64
CA VAL A 139 -21.76 -1.10 5.43
C VAL A 139 -21.36 -2.49 4.97
N ASP A 140 -21.96 -3.49 5.59
CA ASP A 140 -21.91 -4.86 5.09
C ASP A 140 -22.94 -5.02 3.96
N ILE A 141 -22.48 -5.43 2.77
CA ILE A 141 -23.30 -5.59 1.57
C ILE A 141 -24.38 -6.66 1.78
N GLU A 142 -24.10 -7.71 2.56
CA GLU A 142 -25.03 -8.83 2.74
C GLU A 142 -26.21 -8.45 3.63
N THR A 143 -25.92 -7.73 4.72
CA THR A 143 -26.93 -7.37 5.73
C THR A 143 -27.48 -5.95 5.53
N MET A 144 -26.83 -5.12 4.70
CA MET A 144 -27.00 -3.66 4.62
C MET A 144 -26.94 -2.96 5.99
N GLY A 145 -26.32 -3.63 6.97
CA GLY A 145 -26.11 -3.17 8.33
C GLY A 145 -24.88 -2.27 8.42
N SER A 146 -24.94 -1.27 9.30
CA SER A 146 -23.77 -0.45 9.60
C SER A 146 -22.85 -1.20 10.55
N ASP A 147 -21.58 -1.32 10.17
CA ASP A 147 -20.54 -1.98 10.96
C ASP A 147 -19.69 -0.91 11.68
N ARG A 148 -18.49 -0.64 11.17
CA ARG A 148 -17.49 0.21 11.80
C ARG A 148 -17.75 1.70 11.57
N ALA A 149 -17.65 2.51 12.62
CA ALA A 149 -17.72 3.97 12.51
C ALA A 149 -16.41 4.55 11.95
N LEU A 150 -16.53 5.58 11.11
CA LEU A 150 -15.42 6.25 10.43
C LEU A 150 -15.39 7.74 10.77
N ASP A 151 -14.18 8.31 10.85
CA ASP A 151 -13.97 9.75 11.04
C ASP A 151 -14.17 10.51 9.72
N SER A 152 -13.77 9.88 8.61
CA SER A 152 -13.82 10.47 7.27
C SER A 152 -13.73 9.44 6.15
N VAL A 153 -14.22 9.82 4.97
CA VAL A 153 -14.12 9.06 3.72
C VAL A 153 -13.60 9.96 2.60
N GLU A 154 -12.73 9.39 1.76
CA GLU A 154 -12.28 9.98 0.51
C GLU A 154 -12.75 9.11 -0.65
N ILE A 155 -13.58 9.70 -1.51
CA ILE A 155 -14.18 9.06 -2.67
C ILE A 155 -13.48 9.59 -3.91
N VAL A 156 -12.91 8.69 -4.72
CA VAL A 156 -12.26 9.03 -5.98
C VAL A 156 -13.24 8.81 -7.14
N THR A 157 -13.11 9.59 -8.20
CA THR A 157 -13.88 9.42 -9.43
C THR A 157 -13.76 7.99 -10.00
N ASN A 158 -14.85 7.51 -10.59
CA ASN A 158 -14.95 6.22 -11.24
C ASN A 158 -14.66 6.28 -12.75
N THR A 159 -14.08 7.38 -13.25
CA THR A 159 -13.71 7.53 -14.67
C THR A 159 -12.21 7.26 -14.88
N PRO A 160 -11.80 6.12 -15.48
CA PRO A 160 -10.38 5.75 -15.62
C PRO A 160 -9.57 6.71 -16.48
N ASP A 161 -10.18 7.37 -17.48
CA ASP A 161 -9.50 8.32 -18.36
C ASP A 161 -9.04 9.57 -17.61
N SER A 162 -9.77 9.98 -16.58
CA SER A 162 -9.39 11.10 -15.71
C SER A 162 -8.10 10.83 -14.91
N ALA A 163 -7.69 9.57 -14.83
CA ALA A 163 -6.47 9.16 -14.14
C ALA A 163 -5.20 9.37 -14.96
N ARG A 164 -5.32 9.51 -16.29
CA ARG A 164 -4.15 9.58 -17.17
C ARG A 164 -3.56 10.99 -17.20
N PRO A 165 -2.22 11.12 -17.23
CA PRO A 165 -1.59 12.38 -17.58
C PRO A 165 -2.05 12.82 -18.97
N GLY A 166 -2.28 14.12 -19.12
CA GLY A 166 -2.73 14.74 -20.36
C GLY A 166 -2.25 16.17 -20.47
N ASP A 167 -2.74 16.91 -21.46
CA ASP A 167 -2.26 18.28 -21.76
C ASP A 167 -2.49 19.26 -20.60
N ASP A 168 -3.55 19.04 -19.81
CA ASP A 168 -3.85 19.86 -18.63
C ASP A 168 -3.04 19.46 -17.39
N SER A 169 -2.21 18.41 -17.45
CA SER A 169 -1.42 17.96 -16.30
C SER A 169 -0.23 18.87 -16.01
N VAL A 170 0.12 18.99 -14.74
CA VAL A 170 1.31 19.71 -14.27
C VAL A 170 2.32 18.74 -13.69
N SER A 171 3.59 19.14 -13.62
CA SER A 171 4.57 18.32 -12.91
C SER A 171 4.29 18.36 -11.42
N LEU A 172 4.40 17.22 -10.74
CA LEU A 172 4.31 17.18 -9.27
C LEU A 172 5.35 18.11 -8.62
N LEU A 173 6.52 18.27 -9.26
CA LEU A 173 7.60 19.14 -8.81
C LEU A 173 7.25 20.63 -8.85
N ASP A 174 6.18 21.02 -9.54
CA ASP A 174 5.66 22.39 -9.46
C ASP A 174 4.78 22.61 -8.21
N LEU A 175 4.41 21.53 -7.51
CA LEU A 175 3.53 21.55 -6.34
C LEU A 175 4.28 21.29 -5.01
N VAL A 176 5.54 20.87 -5.07
CA VAL A 176 6.33 20.64 -3.85
C VAL A 176 6.70 21.98 -3.21
N PRO A 177 6.76 22.06 -1.87
CA PRO A 177 7.23 23.26 -1.19
C PRO A 177 8.65 23.65 -1.63
N PRO A 178 8.99 24.95 -1.79
CA PRO A 178 10.33 25.37 -2.20
C PRO A 178 11.46 24.91 -1.26
N ALA A 179 11.16 24.73 0.03
CA ALA A 179 12.09 24.23 1.02
C ALA A 179 12.41 22.72 0.90
N SER A 180 11.82 22.01 -0.06
CA SER A 180 12.03 20.57 -0.23
C SER A 180 13.46 20.25 -0.64
N LEU A 181 13.96 19.08 -0.21
CA LEU A 181 15.21 18.50 -0.68
C LEU A 181 14.91 17.35 -1.63
N ALA A 182 15.60 17.33 -2.78
CA ALA A 182 15.54 16.23 -3.74
C ALA A 182 16.73 15.29 -3.54
N LEU A 183 16.44 13.99 -3.41
CA LEU A 183 17.44 12.94 -3.32
C LEU A 183 17.23 11.93 -4.46
N ILE A 184 18.28 11.62 -5.20
CA ILE A 184 18.27 10.57 -6.23
C ILE A 184 19.22 9.45 -5.81
N ALA A 185 18.69 8.24 -5.69
CA ALA A 185 19.48 7.05 -5.44
C ALA A 185 19.84 6.38 -6.78
N GLU A 186 21.13 6.19 -7.04
CA GLU A 186 21.68 5.61 -8.28
C GLU A 186 21.26 6.37 -9.55
N THR A 187 21.79 7.59 -9.73
CA THR A 187 21.42 8.52 -10.81
C THR A 187 21.48 7.88 -12.20
N ARG A 188 22.51 7.07 -12.47
CA ARG A 188 22.66 6.38 -13.76
C ARG A 188 21.53 5.39 -14.00
N GLU A 189 21.21 4.56 -13.01
CA GLU A 189 20.13 3.58 -13.13
C GLU A 189 18.78 4.28 -13.30
N VAL A 190 18.50 5.29 -12.48
CA VAL A 190 17.28 6.11 -12.55
C VAL A 190 17.12 6.75 -13.93
N THR A 191 18.20 7.30 -14.49
CA THR A 191 18.20 7.91 -15.83
C THR A 191 17.87 6.88 -16.91
N GLU A 192 18.49 5.69 -16.84
CA GLU A 192 18.25 4.60 -17.80
C GLU A 192 16.83 4.05 -17.72
N GLN A 193 16.31 3.83 -16.51
CA GLN A 193 14.92 3.41 -16.30
C GLN A 193 13.93 4.44 -16.84
N GLY A 194 14.19 5.73 -16.60
CA GLY A 194 13.38 6.83 -17.11
C GLY A 194 13.41 6.92 -18.63
N ARG A 195 14.60 6.78 -19.24
CA ARG A 195 14.76 6.75 -20.70
C ARG A 195 13.99 5.59 -21.31
N GLY A 196 14.18 4.39 -20.78
CA GLY A 196 13.49 3.20 -21.28
C GLY A 196 11.96 3.32 -21.15
N TYR A 197 11.45 3.93 -20.07
CA TYR A 197 10.02 4.23 -19.96
C TYR A 197 9.55 5.24 -21.01
N TYR A 198 10.29 6.34 -21.20
CA TYR A 198 9.93 7.39 -22.16
C TYR A 198 9.88 6.87 -23.60
N GLU A 199 10.84 6.04 -24.00
CA GLU A 199 10.93 5.45 -25.35
C GLU A 199 9.78 4.47 -25.64
N ARG A 200 9.19 3.84 -24.62
CA ARG A 200 8.05 2.92 -24.77
C ARG A 200 6.69 3.62 -24.68
N ALA A 201 6.64 4.86 -24.20
CA ALA A 201 5.39 5.58 -24.02
C ALA A 201 4.73 5.87 -25.37
N THR A 202 3.55 5.28 -25.60
CA THR A 202 2.79 5.47 -26.85
C THR A 202 2.11 6.84 -26.90
N ASP A 203 1.71 7.37 -25.75
CA ASP A 203 1.17 8.71 -25.57
C ASP A 203 2.07 9.48 -24.59
N THR A 204 2.69 10.55 -25.06
CA THR A 204 3.64 11.37 -24.27
C THR A 204 2.99 12.60 -23.66
N ARG A 205 1.68 12.83 -23.89
CA ARG A 205 0.97 13.97 -23.29
C ARG A 205 1.00 13.87 -21.77
N GLY A 206 1.35 14.97 -21.12
CA GLY A 206 1.54 15.01 -19.67
C GLY A 206 2.71 14.15 -19.15
N ILE A 207 3.59 13.62 -20.01
CA ILE A 207 4.81 12.91 -19.61
C ILE A 207 6.03 13.80 -19.83
N PHE A 208 6.75 14.10 -18.75
CA PHE A 208 8.00 14.83 -18.75
C PHE A 208 9.17 13.87 -18.94
N GLY A 209 10.02 14.10 -19.95
CA GLY A 209 11.22 13.30 -20.15
C GLY A 209 12.24 13.45 -19.00
N PRO A 210 13.16 12.48 -18.80
CA PRO A 210 14.09 12.50 -17.67
C PRO A 210 14.87 13.82 -17.54
N PRO A 211 15.47 14.40 -18.60
CA PRO A 211 16.18 15.67 -18.48
C PRO A 211 15.31 16.82 -17.94
N ALA A 212 14.02 16.85 -18.28
CA ALA A 212 13.09 17.87 -17.77
C ALA A 212 12.77 17.65 -16.28
N VAL A 213 12.67 16.40 -15.84
CA VAL A 213 12.49 16.05 -14.43
C VAL A 213 13.71 16.45 -13.61
N PHE A 214 14.92 16.06 -14.02
CA PHE A 214 16.16 16.44 -13.32
C PHE A 214 16.33 17.95 -13.25
N LYS A 215 16.09 18.66 -14.36
CA LYS A 215 16.11 20.13 -14.38
C LYS A 215 15.13 20.74 -13.36
N LYS A 216 13.89 20.24 -13.29
CA LYS A 216 12.90 20.71 -12.32
C LYS A 216 13.31 20.40 -10.88
N LEU A 217 13.93 19.27 -10.59
CA LEU A 217 14.44 18.95 -9.25
C LEU A 217 15.46 20.00 -8.80
N THR A 218 16.39 20.37 -9.68
CA THR A 218 17.39 21.41 -9.37
C THR A 218 16.77 22.81 -9.26
N GLU A 219 15.74 23.14 -10.06
CA GLU A 219 15.13 24.48 -10.08
C GLU A 219 14.09 24.70 -8.97
N LYS A 220 13.40 23.64 -8.51
CA LYS A 220 12.24 23.74 -7.60
C LYS A 220 12.54 23.36 -6.16
N CYS A 221 13.57 22.56 -5.92
CA CYS A 221 13.97 22.15 -4.58
C CYS A 221 15.08 23.07 -4.04
N ALA A 222 15.11 23.27 -2.72
CA ALA A 222 16.15 24.05 -2.05
C ALA A 222 17.53 23.39 -2.11
N GLY A 223 17.57 22.08 -2.32
CA GLY A 223 18.78 21.31 -2.47
C GLY A 223 18.53 20.05 -3.28
N PHE A 224 19.59 19.60 -3.93
CA PHE A 224 19.62 18.40 -4.75
C PHE A 224 20.83 17.57 -4.35
N ALA A 225 20.62 16.29 -4.05
CA ALA A 225 21.66 15.37 -3.64
C ALA A 225 21.53 14.06 -4.41
N GLU A 226 22.67 13.48 -4.76
CA GLU A 226 22.75 12.18 -5.39
C GLU A 226 23.43 11.20 -4.44
N VAL A 227 22.85 10.02 -4.29
CA VAL A 227 23.37 8.93 -3.48
C VAL A 227 23.70 7.79 -4.43
N ASN A 228 24.98 7.55 -4.66
CA ASN A 228 25.47 6.53 -5.57
C ASN A 228 26.48 5.63 -4.84
N GLN A 229 26.43 4.33 -5.09
CA GLN A 229 27.47 3.40 -4.65
C GLN A 229 28.82 3.73 -5.32
N PHE A 230 28.77 4.17 -6.58
CA PHE A 230 29.94 4.60 -7.34
C PHE A 230 29.70 5.97 -7.97
N SER A 231 30.25 7.01 -7.35
CA SER A 231 30.22 8.36 -7.92
C SER A 231 31.31 8.51 -9.00
N ALA A 232 30.93 8.34 -10.27
CA ALA A 232 31.77 8.67 -11.41
C ALA A 232 31.45 10.09 -11.88
N GLY A 233 32.39 11.02 -11.72
CA GLY A 233 32.32 12.36 -12.34
C GLY A 233 31.42 13.36 -11.62
N ALA A 234 31.80 13.73 -10.39
CA ALA A 234 31.30 14.97 -9.79
C ALA A 234 31.71 16.17 -10.67
N SER A 235 30.78 17.08 -10.92
CA SER A 235 31.14 18.38 -11.48
C SER A 235 32.00 19.13 -10.47
N THR A 236 32.85 20.07 -10.91
CA THR A 236 33.74 20.83 -9.99
C THR A 236 32.98 21.68 -8.96
N SER A 237 31.66 21.82 -9.10
CA SER A 237 30.77 22.53 -8.18
C SER A 237 30.14 21.66 -7.09
N ASP A 238 30.28 20.34 -7.15
CA ASP A 238 29.57 19.45 -6.21
C ASP A 238 30.37 19.21 -4.93
N VAL A 239 29.69 19.28 -3.78
CA VAL A 239 30.25 18.86 -2.49
C VAL A 239 30.12 17.35 -2.39
N ARG A 240 31.24 16.65 -2.48
CA ARG A 240 31.28 15.21 -2.27
C ARG A 240 31.34 14.90 -0.77
N ILE A 241 30.42 14.05 -0.31
CA ILE A 241 30.43 13.49 1.04
C ILE A 241 30.49 11.98 0.89
N ASP A 242 31.61 11.38 1.31
CA ASP A 242 31.73 9.93 1.41
C ASP A 242 31.10 9.49 2.75
N LEU A 243 30.07 8.65 2.68
CA LEU A 243 29.42 8.12 3.85
C LEU A 243 30.24 6.94 4.39
N PRO A 244 30.43 6.83 5.73
CA PRO A 244 31.19 5.73 6.35
C PRO A 244 30.32 4.46 6.41
N VAL A 245 29.93 3.94 5.25
CA VAL A 245 29.08 2.75 5.10
C VAL A 245 29.88 1.66 4.40
N GLU A 246 29.93 0.48 5.01
CA GLU A 246 30.62 -0.69 4.51
C GLU A 246 29.65 -1.89 4.41
N PRO A 247 29.86 -2.81 3.45
CA PRO A 247 29.11 -4.05 3.40
C PRO A 247 29.45 -4.93 4.60
N ILE A 248 28.45 -5.65 5.11
CA ILE A 248 28.67 -6.69 6.14
C ILE A 248 29.39 -7.91 5.53
N PRO A 249 30.13 -8.69 6.34
CA PRO A 249 30.70 -9.96 5.88
C PRO A 249 29.61 -10.95 5.47
N SER A 250 29.97 -11.92 4.63
CA SER A 250 29.11 -13.05 4.35
C SER A 250 29.13 -14.03 5.52
N PHE A 251 27.95 -14.47 5.95
CA PHE A 251 27.81 -15.48 6.99
C PHE A 251 27.77 -16.89 6.42
N ASP A 252 28.13 -17.89 7.23
CA ASP A 252 27.96 -19.30 6.90
C ASP A 252 26.49 -19.65 6.60
N ARG A 253 26.26 -20.73 5.86
CA ARG A 253 24.92 -21.25 5.59
C ARG A 253 24.38 -22.10 6.73
N ASP A 254 25.28 -22.67 7.53
CA ASP A 254 24.92 -23.34 8.76
C ASP A 254 24.47 -22.31 9.81
N THR A 255 23.34 -22.58 10.46
CA THR A 255 22.71 -21.63 11.38
C THR A 255 23.54 -21.43 12.65
N ALA A 256 24.16 -22.48 13.18
CA ALA A 256 24.95 -22.37 14.39
C ALA A 256 26.26 -21.62 14.11
N ALA A 257 26.92 -21.91 12.98
CA ALA A 257 28.11 -21.18 12.55
C ALA A 257 27.83 -19.70 12.30
N ALA A 258 26.75 -19.35 11.60
CA ALA A 258 26.37 -17.96 11.34
C ALA A 258 26.10 -17.16 12.63
N ILE A 259 25.52 -17.80 13.65
CA ILE A 259 25.28 -17.16 14.96
C ILE A 259 26.58 -16.95 15.73
N ALA A 260 27.52 -17.89 15.65
CA ALA A 260 28.85 -17.72 16.23
C ALA A 260 29.59 -16.55 15.55
N GLU A 261 29.58 -16.49 14.22
CA GLU A 261 30.16 -15.39 13.44
C GLU A 261 29.52 -14.03 13.80
N LEU A 262 28.20 -13.99 13.99
CA LEU A 262 27.48 -12.78 14.42
C LEU A 262 27.97 -12.30 15.81
N ALA A 263 28.21 -13.23 16.74
CA ALA A 263 28.68 -12.91 18.09
C ALA A 263 30.15 -12.42 18.13
N GLU A 264 30.93 -12.73 17.10
CA GLU A 264 32.32 -12.28 16.94
C GLU A 264 32.43 -10.89 16.29
N LEU A 265 31.33 -10.31 15.78
CA LEU A 265 31.36 -8.99 15.20
C LEU A 265 31.69 -7.91 16.24
N PRO A 266 32.59 -6.97 15.92
CA PRO A 266 32.99 -5.93 16.87
C PRO A 266 31.91 -4.84 17.01
N GLY A 267 31.89 -4.21 18.19
CA GLY A 267 31.08 -3.03 18.44
C GLY A 267 29.59 -3.31 18.65
N ARG A 268 28.74 -2.33 18.33
CA ARG A 268 27.29 -2.47 18.50
C ARG A 268 26.68 -3.18 17.30
N VAL A 269 26.07 -4.34 17.52
CA VAL A 269 25.38 -5.12 16.48
C VAL A 269 23.89 -5.04 16.70
N VAL A 270 23.14 -4.67 15.66
CA VAL A 270 21.68 -4.63 15.69
C VAL A 270 21.13 -5.62 14.68
N VAL A 271 20.22 -6.48 15.12
CA VAL A 271 19.54 -7.48 14.30
C VAL A 271 18.07 -7.07 14.12
N PRO A 272 17.70 -6.56 12.93
CA PRO A 272 16.31 -6.34 12.56
C PRO A 272 15.56 -7.65 12.27
N PHE A 273 14.34 -7.73 12.80
CA PHE A 273 13.38 -8.83 12.58
C PHE A 273 12.10 -8.30 11.94
N LEU A 274 11.53 -9.08 11.02
CA LEU A 274 10.28 -8.72 10.35
C LEU A 274 9.07 -8.82 11.29
N ASN A 275 9.08 -9.81 12.19
CA ASN A 275 7.99 -10.09 13.10
C ASN A 275 8.50 -10.69 14.43
N GLU A 276 7.60 -10.78 15.41
CA GLU A 276 7.92 -11.32 16.73
C GLU A 276 8.30 -12.81 16.71
N GLY A 277 7.77 -13.59 15.76
CA GLY A 277 8.09 -15.01 15.61
C GLY A 277 9.55 -15.23 15.22
N GLU A 278 10.09 -14.44 14.28
CA GLU A 278 11.50 -14.46 13.93
C GLU A 278 12.39 -14.10 15.11
N ARG A 279 12.00 -13.05 15.86
CA ARG A 279 12.73 -12.62 17.06
C ARG A 279 12.76 -13.71 18.14
N SER A 280 11.63 -14.38 18.39
CA SER A 280 11.54 -15.48 19.35
C SER A 280 12.45 -16.64 18.94
N ARG A 281 12.40 -17.04 17.66
CA ARG A 281 13.24 -18.11 17.12
C ARG A 281 14.72 -17.79 17.21
N PHE A 282 15.12 -16.55 16.96
CA PHE A 282 16.51 -16.13 17.14
C PHE A 282 16.95 -16.22 18.60
N GLY A 283 16.07 -15.86 19.55
CA GLY A 283 16.33 -16.04 20.98
C GLY A 283 16.59 -17.50 21.37
N GLU A 284 15.83 -18.44 20.82
CA GLU A 284 16.04 -19.88 21.02
C GLU A 284 17.42 -20.32 20.49
N LEU A 285 17.77 -19.91 19.27
CA LEU A 285 19.04 -20.28 18.64
C LEU A 285 20.26 -19.71 19.38
N LEU A 286 20.15 -18.50 19.95
CA LEU A 286 21.19 -17.94 20.83
C LEU A 286 21.39 -18.78 22.09
N THR A 287 20.31 -19.33 22.66
CA THR A 287 20.41 -20.20 23.84
C THR A 287 20.99 -21.57 23.52
N GLU A 288 20.63 -22.16 22.37
CA GLU A 288 21.13 -23.46 21.92
C GLU A 288 22.62 -23.42 21.53
N GLY A 289 23.05 -22.37 20.83
CA GLY A 289 24.44 -22.22 20.35
C GLY A 289 25.49 -21.99 21.45
N THR A 290 25.07 -21.56 22.65
CA THR A 290 25.97 -21.41 23.82
C THR A 290 26.21 -22.71 24.59
N GLY A 291 25.59 -23.81 24.15
CA GLY A 291 25.47 -25.05 24.91
C GLY A 291 26.30 -26.23 24.42
N THR A 292 27.52 -26.07 23.90
CA THR A 292 28.46 -27.21 23.73
C THR A 292 29.93 -26.81 23.84
N ALA A 293 30.44 -26.73 25.07
CA ALA A 293 31.83 -27.05 25.40
C ALA A 293 31.85 -27.67 26.81
N GLY A 294 32.03 -28.99 26.88
CA GLY A 294 32.08 -29.71 28.15
C GLY A 294 33.38 -29.44 28.90
N SER A 295 33.25 -28.88 30.09
CA SER A 295 34.00 -29.24 31.31
C SER A 295 33.45 -28.41 32.47
N ASP A 296 33.31 -29.05 33.63
CA ASP A 296 32.87 -28.44 34.88
C ASP A 296 33.64 -27.15 35.23
N ASP A 297 33.09 -26.00 34.87
CA ASP A 297 33.25 -24.73 35.61
C ASP A 297 32.16 -23.77 35.15
N GLU A 298 31.31 -23.27 36.07
CA GLU A 298 30.30 -22.25 35.76
C GLU A 298 30.99 -20.97 35.26
N PRO A 299 30.50 -20.37 34.15
CA PRO A 299 30.19 -18.95 34.23
C PRO A 299 28.80 -18.66 33.68
N ARG A 300 27.94 -18.19 34.59
CA ARG A 300 26.56 -17.77 34.33
C ARG A 300 26.50 -16.58 33.38
N ALA A 301 25.97 -16.78 32.17
CA ALA A 301 25.42 -15.70 31.36
C ALA A 301 24.14 -15.18 32.03
N ARG A 302 24.27 -14.14 32.85
CA ARG A 302 23.11 -13.42 33.39
C ARG A 302 22.62 -12.44 32.34
N ALA A 303 21.45 -12.71 31.77
CA ALA A 303 20.60 -11.68 31.16
C ALA A 303 20.36 -10.60 32.22
N ARG A 304 20.89 -9.40 32.04
CA ARG A 304 20.56 -8.26 32.90
C ARG A 304 19.39 -7.51 32.27
N GLY A 305 18.32 -7.37 33.06
CA GLY A 305 17.34 -6.28 33.08
C GLY A 305 16.85 -5.77 31.72
N ALA A 306 15.60 -6.11 31.39
CA ALA A 306 14.80 -5.29 30.50
C ALA A 306 14.55 -3.92 31.17
N ASP A 307 14.77 -2.82 30.44
CA ASP A 307 14.20 -1.53 30.81
C ASP A 307 13.54 -0.83 29.60
N VAL A 308 12.34 -0.36 29.91
CA VAL A 308 11.33 0.48 29.23
C VAL A 308 10.78 0.08 27.84
N ASP A 309 11.49 -0.63 26.95
CA ASP A 309 10.95 -0.97 25.61
C ASP A 309 10.92 -2.48 25.26
N GLY A 310 11.04 -3.37 26.25
CA GLY A 310 10.74 -4.81 26.08
C GLY A 310 11.65 -5.59 25.12
N ALA A 311 12.81 -5.05 24.74
CA ALA A 311 13.78 -5.74 23.88
C ALA A 311 14.78 -6.60 24.67
N PRO A 312 14.94 -7.92 24.38
CA PRO A 312 16.03 -8.71 24.95
C PRO A 312 17.38 -8.19 24.44
N ARG A 313 18.27 -7.86 25.39
CA ARG A 313 19.70 -7.61 25.16
C ARG A 313 20.47 -8.90 25.47
N ALA A 314 21.20 -9.41 24.49
CA ALA A 314 22.10 -10.55 24.68
C ALA A 314 23.55 -10.05 24.66
N CYS A 315 24.27 -10.22 25.76
CA CYS A 315 25.72 -10.05 25.79
C CYS A 315 26.38 -11.40 25.48
N ALA A 316 26.87 -11.60 24.25
CA ALA A 316 27.80 -12.69 23.98
C ALA A 316 29.16 -12.27 24.55
N ARG A 317 29.67 -12.96 25.58
CA ARG A 317 31.06 -12.75 26.04
C ARG A 317 31.93 -13.77 25.35
N GLY A 318 32.62 -13.35 24.29
CA GLY A 318 33.78 -14.08 23.75
C GLY A 318 34.93 -14.06 24.77
N SER A 319 35.64 -15.18 24.90
CA SER A 319 36.90 -15.26 25.63
C SER A 319 37.98 -14.51 24.82
N GLN A 320 38.48 -13.40 25.37
CA GLN A 320 39.51 -12.50 24.82
C GLN A 320 39.06 -11.60 23.65
N GLY A 321 38.73 -10.35 23.98
CA GLY A 321 38.61 -9.24 23.02
C GLY A 321 37.17 -8.79 22.74
N ASP A 322 36.83 -7.59 23.21
CA ASP A 322 35.73 -6.69 22.79
C ASP A 322 34.52 -7.32 22.07
N ALA A 323 33.83 -8.25 22.71
CA ALA A 323 32.64 -8.89 22.15
C ALA A 323 31.47 -7.90 22.08
N GLY A 324 30.86 -7.78 20.89
CA GLY A 324 29.82 -6.80 20.60
C GLY A 324 28.50 -7.05 21.33
N GLU A 325 27.80 -5.98 21.72
CA GLU A 325 26.44 -6.06 22.26
C GLU A 325 25.46 -6.30 21.11
N VAL A 326 24.74 -7.43 21.14
CA VAL A 326 23.72 -7.77 20.13
C VAL A 326 22.35 -7.29 20.62
N GLU A 327 21.79 -6.32 19.89
CA GLU A 327 20.49 -5.73 20.11
C GLU A 327 19.48 -6.21 19.07
N SER A 328 18.24 -6.46 19.50
CA SER A 328 17.16 -6.90 18.62
C SER A 328 16.14 -5.78 18.40
N VAL A 329 15.71 -5.57 17.15
CA VAL A 329 14.70 -4.56 16.79
C VAL A 329 13.65 -5.13 15.85
N LEU A 330 12.38 -4.75 16.01
CA LEU A 330 11.32 -5.08 15.05
C LEU A 330 11.31 -4.03 13.93
N ALA A 331 12.04 -4.33 12.85
CA ALA A 331 12.16 -3.48 11.68
C ALA A 331 12.55 -4.32 10.47
N TYR A 332 12.15 -3.87 9.27
CA TYR A 332 12.59 -4.49 8.02
C TYR A 332 13.67 -3.66 7.35
N ILE A 333 14.83 -4.27 7.15
CA ILE A 333 15.95 -3.70 6.39
C ILE A 333 16.35 -4.73 5.35
N HIS A 334 16.23 -4.42 4.06
CA HIS A 334 16.44 -5.41 3.00
C HIS A 334 17.90 -5.95 2.97
N ARG A 335 18.89 -5.09 3.22
CA ARG A 335 20.32 -5.45 3.25
C ARG A 335 21.02 -4.83 4.46
N GLY A 336 21.87 -5.61 5.12
CA GLY A 336 22.72 -5.16 6.19
C GLY A 336 23.87 -4.28 5.72
N PHE A 337 24.40 -3.50 6.65
CA PHE A 337 25.56 -2.64 6.44
C PHE A 337 26.25 -2.34 7.78
N ALA A 338 27.53 -2.03 7.72
CA ALA A 338 28.29 -1.48 8.84
C ALA A 338 28.43 0.03 8.66
N TRP A 339 28.08 0.79 9.69
CA TRP A 339 28.37 2.21 9.78
C TRP A 339 29.64 2.41 10.62
N THR A 340 30.66 3.02 10.04
CA THR A 340 32.00 3.21 10.65
C THR A 340 32.26 4.65 11.13
N GLY A 341 31.21 5.47 11.20
CA GLY A 341 31.29 6.85 11.70
C GLY A 341 31.48 6.95 13.22
N GLU A 342 31.20 8.13 13.80
CA GLU A 342 31.45 8.43 15.23
C GLU A 342 30.80 7.44 16.20
N THR A 343 29.64 6.89 15.84
CA THR A 343 28.96 5.83 16.59
C THR A 343 28.86 4.57 15.73
N PRO A 344 29.87 3.68 15.75
CA PRO A 344 29.88 2.50 14.91
C PRO A 344 28.71 1.58 15.23
N ILE A 345 28.01 1.12 14.19
CA ILE A 345 26.87 0.21 14.31
C ILE A 345 26.85 -0.73 13.12
N THR A 346 26.69 -2.02 13.40
CA THR A 346 26.55 -3.05 12.37
C THR A 346 25.13 -3.56 12.36
N LEU A 347 24.42 -3.36 11.25
CA LEU A 347 23.06 -3.84 11.05
C LEU A 347 23.10 -5.14 10.26
N VAL A 348 22.62 -6.23 10.87
CA VAL A 348 22.57 -7.57 10.27
C VAL A 348 21.12 -8.06 10.25
N PRO A 349 20.38 -7.92 9.13
CA PRO A 349 19.02 -8.42 9.04
C PRO A 349 18.96 -9.93 9.23
N TYR A 350 17.99 -10.41 10.01
CA TYR A 350 17.86 -11.83 10.31
C TYR A 350 17.70 -12.71 9.06
N HIS A 351 16.98 -12.23 8.04
CA HIS A 351 16.86 -12.94 6.76
C HIS A 351 18.15 -13.00 5.96
N GLU A 352 19.05 -12.03 6.13
CA GLU A 352 20.36 -12.05 5.47
C GLU A 352 21.34 -12.95 6.20
N LEU A 353 21.32 -12.93 7.54
CA LEU A 353 22.09 -13.84 8.40
C LEU A 353 21.84 -15.32 8.05
N LEU A 354 20.59 -15.67 7.74
CA LEU A 354 20.20 -17.04 7.41
C LEU A 354 20.08 -17.33 5.90
N HIS A 355 20.44 -16.38 5.03
CA HIS A 355 20.28 -16.48 3.57
C HIS A 355 18.84 -16.76 3.11
N ARG A 356 17.84 -16.27 3.85
CA ARG A 356 16.40 -16.46 3.62
C ARG A 356 15.72 -15.17 3.16
N PHE A 357 16.08 -14.68 1.99
CA PHE A 357 15.38 -13.53 1.39
C PHE A 357 13.94 -13.93 1.02
N GLU A 358 12.96 -13.52 1.83
CA GLU A 358 11.55 -13.67 1.47
C GLU A 358 11.16 -12.65 0.39
N VAL A 359 10.55 -13.13 -0.70
CA VAL A 359 9.87 -12.25 -1.66
C VAL A 359 8.53 -11.86 -1.05
N ARG A 360 8.39 -10.59 -0.66
CA ARG A 360 7.13 -10.08 -0.10
C ARG A 360 6.04 -10.10 -1.18
N ARG A 361 5.24 -11.16 -1.21
CA ARG A 361 3.94 -11.13 -1.89
C ARG A 361 3.01 -10.29 -1.03
N GLY A 362 2.66 -9.09 -1.52
CA GLY A 362 1.55 -8.35 -0.94
C GLY A 362 0.32 -9.26 -0.98
N MET A 363 -0.20 -9.63 0.18
CA MET A 363 -1.40 -10.45 0.27
C MET A 363 -2.58 -9.56 -0.11
N GLY A 364 -2.80 -9.38 -1.42
CA GLY A 364 -4.07 -8.89 -1.90
C GLY A 364 -5.11 -9.95 -1.54
N ARG A 365 -5.97 -9.66 -0.56
CA ARG A 365 -7.17 -10.48 -0.35
C ARG A 365 -7.89 -10.53 -1.70
N LEU A 366 -8.19 -11.75 -2.14
CA LEU A 366 -8.96 -12.00 -3.34
C LEU A 366 -10.20 -11.10 -3.29
N LYS A 367 -10.43 -10.30 -4.33
CA LYS A 367 -11.71 -9.62 -4.51
C LYS A 367 -12.76 -10.73 -4.49
N THR A 368 -13.52 -10.83 -3.41
CA THR A 368 -14.75 -11.61 -3.37
C THR A 368 -15.74 -10.85 -4.24
N GLY A 369 -15.57 -10.97 -5.56
CA GLY A 369 -16.70 -10.84 -6.46
C GLY A 369 -17.70 -11.91 -6.06
N ARG A 370 -18.97 -11.50 -5.98
CA ARG A 370 -20.10 -12.35 -5.65
C ARG A 370 -20.00 -13.66 -6.43
N ALA A 371 -19.77 -14.77 -5.73
CA ALA A 371 -20.22 -16.05 -6.28
C ALA A 371 -21.74 -15.93 -6.43
N MET A 372 -22.31 -16.32 -7.56
CA MET A 372 -23.76 -16.25 -7.80
C MET A 372 -24.49 -17.15 -6.78
N ASP A 373 -24.74 -16.61 -5.59
CA ASP A 373 -25.29 -17.38 -4.46
C ASP A 373 -26.80 -17.16 -4.30
N THR A 374 -27.40 -16.27 -5.10
CA THR A 374 -28.83 -15.95 -5.03
C THR A 374 -29.54 -16.24 -6.35
N PHE A 375 -30.63 -17.02 -6.27
CA PHE A 375 -31.47 -17.45 -7.40
C PHE A 375 -32.08 -16.29 -8.23
N LEU A 376 -32.05 -15.06 -7.73
CA LEU A 376 -32.51 -13.85 -8.42
C LEU A 376 -31.56 -13.38 -9.53
N ASP A 377 -30.33 -13.89 -9.55
CA ASP A 377 -29.29 -13.50 -10.52
C ASP A 377 -29.33 -14.35 -11.82
N VAL A 378 -30.28 -15.29 -11.92
CA VAL A 378 -30.41 -16.22 -13.07
C VAL A 378 -31.30 -15.63 -14.16
N GLN A 379 -30.74 -15.44 -15.35
CA GLN A 379 -31.46 -14.95 -16.52
C GLN A 379 -31.99 -16.12 -17.36
N PRO A 380 -33.14 -15.96 -18.06
CA PRO A 380 -33.59 -16.92 -19.07
C PRO A 380 -32.51 -17.12 -20.13
N GLY A 381 -31.88 -18.30 -20.20
CA GLY A 381 -30.61 -18.46 -20.91
C GLY A 381 -29.55 -19.23 -20.13
N ASP A 382 -29.59 -19.10 -18.81
CA ASP A 382 -28.50 -19.58 -17.97
C ASP A 382 -28.60 -21.07 -17.70
N TYR A 383 -27.44 -21.72 -17.59
CA TYR A 383 -27.34 -23.12 -17.19
C TYR A 383 -27.47 -23.22 -15.66
N VAL A 384 -28.42 -24.04 -15.20
CA VAL A 384 -28.67 -24.30 -13.79
C VAL A 384 -28.54 -25.79 -13.51
N VAL A 385 -28.08 -26.15 -12.32
CA VAL A 385 -27.96 -27.56 -11.92
C VAL A 385 -29.06 -27.90 -10.94
N HIS A 386 -29.94 -28.82 -11.32
CA HIS A 386 -30.95 -29.38 -10.43
C HIS A 386 -30.38 -30.58 -9.69
N ALA A 387 -30.47 -30.59 -8.35
CA ALA A 387 -29.89 -31.63 -7.50
C ALA A 387 -30.27 -33.07 -7.92
N GLU A 388 -31.51 -33.27 -8.37
CA GLU A 388 -31.99 -34.59 -8.83
C GLU A 388 -31.83 -34.86 -10.33
N HIS A 389 -31.69 -33.82 -11.17
CA HIS A 389 -31.85 -33.94 -12.63
C HIS A 389 -30.62 -33.49 -13.44
N GLY A 390 -29.58 -32.96 -12.78
CA GLY A 390 -28.35 -32.52 -13.44
C GLY A 390 -28.46 -31.14 -14.09
N VAL A 391 -27.64 -30.88 -15.11
CA VAL A 391 -27.56 -29.59 -15.81
C VAL A 391 -28.81 -29.38 -16.68
N ALA A 392 -29.46 -28.22 -16.54
CA ALA A 392 -30.63 -27.80 -17.28
C ALA A 392 -30.49 -26.33 -17.70
N HIS A 393 -31.35 -25.88 -18.62
CA HIS A 393 -31.41 -24.48 -19.03
C HIS A 393 -32.58 -23.78 -18.32
N PHE A 394 -32.33 -22.63 -17.71
CA PHE A 394 -33.37 -21.82 -17.09
C PHE A 394 -34.17 -21.09 -18.18
N VAL A 395 -35.49 -21.31 -18.20
CA VAL A 395 -36.40 -20.75 -19.22
C VAL A 395 -37.22 -19.57 -18.66
N GLY A 396 -37.41 -19.49 -17.34
CA GLY A 396 -38.16 -18.43 -16.66
C GLY A 396 -39.04 -18.96 -15.53
N LEU A 397 -39.90 -18.09 -14.98
CA LEU A 397 -40.88 -18.44 -13.96
C LEU A 397 -42.30 -18.37 -14.54
N THR A 398 -43.11 -19.39 -14.26
CA THR A 398 -44.51 -19.46 -14.72
C THR A 398 -45.44 -19.66 -13.52
N LEU A 399 -46.42 -18.78 -13.36
CA LEU A 399 -47.46 -18.93 -12.35
C LEU A 399 -48.45 -20.03 -12.76
N MET A 400 -48.49 -21.12 -12.01
CA MET A 400 -49.47 -22.18 -12.16
C MET A 400 -50.53 -22.15 -11.05
N LYS A 401 -51.80 -22.21 -11.44
CA LYS A 401 -52.91 -22.36 -10.50
C LYS A 401 -53.01 -23.80 -10.02
N VAL A 402 -52.64 -24.02 -8.76
CA VAL A 402 -52.89 -25.29 -8.05
C VAL A 402 -54.16 -25.13 -7.20
N ASN A 403 -55.08 -26.10 -7.34
CA ASN A 403 -56.43 -26.11 -6.77
C ASN A 403 -56.55 -25.51 -5.35
N GLY A 404 -57.10 -24.28 -5.27
CA GLY A 404 -57.99 -23.88 -4.19
C GLY A 404 -57.39 -23.50 -2.82
N LYS A 405 -56.18 -22.92 -2.72
CA LYS A 405 -55.78 -21.93 -1.67
C LYS A 405 -54.33 -21.45 -1.86
N LYS A 406 -54.16 -20.12 -1.87
CA LYS A 406 -52.93 -19.27 -1.82
C LYS A 406 -51.70 -19.77 -2.61
N GLU A 407 -51.38 -18.97 -3.63
CA GLU A 407 -50.31 -19.11 -4.62
C GLU A 407 -48.92 -19.28 -4.01
N ARG A 408 -48.17 -20.26 -4.52
CA ARG A 408 -46.78 -20.59 -4.18
C ARG A 408 -46.05 -20.80 -5.50
N ASP A 409 -44.95 -20.09 -5.70
CA ASP A 409 -44.19 -20.07 -6.95
C ASP A 409 -43.57 -21.47 -7.24
N ARG A 410 -43.67 -21.95 -8.49
CA ARG A 410 -43.09 -23.24 -8.91
C ARG A 410 -42.36 -23.08 -10.25
N ARG A 411 -41.14 -23.63 -10.28
CA ARG A 411 -40.14 -23.44 -11.34
C ARG A 411 -40.27 -24.52 -12.41
N ASP A 412 -40.23 -24.12 -13.68
CA ASP A 412 -40.16 -25.03 -14.82
C ASP A 412 -38.74 -25.05 -15.40
N ALA A 413 -38.15 -26.23 -15.49
CA ALA A 413 -36.86 -26.46 -16.15
C ALA A 413 -37.06 -27.52 -17.25
N CYS A 414 -36.58 -27.25 -18.45
CA CYS A 414 -36.66 -28.19 -19.56
C CYS A 414 -35.37 -29.04 -19.59
N PRO A 415 -35.46 -30.37 -19.44
CA PRO A 415 -34.28 -31.23 -19.56
C PRO A 415 -33.76 -31.21 -21.00
N THR A 416 -32.45 -31.01 -21.17
CA THR A 416 -31.79 -31.16 -22.47
C THR A 416 -31.89 -32.62 -22.91
N GLY A 417 -32.69 -32.88 -23.93
CA GLY A 417 -32.74 -34.16 -24.62
C GLY A 417 -31.38 -34.50 -25.24
N LYS A 418 -31.08 -35.81 -25.29
CA LYS A 418 -29.88 -36.38 -25.94
C LYS A 418 -29.74 -36.00 -27.41
#